data_AF-A0A7S0R3S1-F1
#
_entry.id   AF-A0A7S0R3S1-F1
#
_cell.length_a   1.000
_cell.length_b   1.000
_cell.length_c   1.000
_cell.angle_alpha   90.00
_cell.angle_beta   90.00
_cell.angle_gamma   90.00
#
_symmetry.space_group_name_H-M   'P 1'
#
loop_
_entity.id
_entity.type
_entity.pdbx_description
1 polymer ?
#
loop_
_entity_poly.entity_id
_entity_poly.type
_entity_poly.pdbx_seq_one_letter_code
_entity_poly.pdbx_strand_id
1 'polypeptide(L)'
;VREVSGYYSFYHHLIEPYKHYIPFWEKYPEEVMDALEWARAHDGEAAAIAQRAQAFARTHLHKQARACYWARLVSELSTRLAYKPGSKGDRQYAIKIPVEEWLKGAGSKWVRLYKLQDIEV
;
A
#
# COMPACT_ATOMS: atom_id res chain seq x y z
N VAL A 1 3.58 -14.73 9.41
CA VAL A 1 3.45 -15.55 8.18
C VAL A 1 2.71 -14.76 7.11
N ARG A 2 2.87 -15.09 5.81
CA ARG A 2 2.16 -14.44 4.68
C ARG A 2 1.91 -15.47 3.57
N GLU A 3 0.72 -15.45 2.95
CA GLU A 3 0.41 -16.32 1.81
C GLU A 3 1.16 -15.92 0.53
N VAL A 4 1.47 -16.91 -0.31
CA VAL A 4 2.06 -16.72 -1.65
C VAL A 4 1.21 -17.27 -2.80
N SER A 5 -0.10 -17.46 -2.57
CA SER A 5 -1.10 -18.00 -3.50
C SER A 5 -1.44 -17.11 -4.72
N GLY A 6 -0.65 -16.06 -5.00
CA GLY A 6 -0.81 -15.19 -6.16
C GLY A 6 -1.58 -13.89 -5.93
N TYR A 7 -2.00 -13.59 -4.69
CA TYR A 7 -2.61 -12.30 -4.34
C TYR A 7 -1.52 -11.25 -4.04
N TYR A 8 -1.57 -10.12 -4.75
CA TYR A 8 -0.57 -9.06 -4.65
C TYR A 8 -1.15 -7.70 -4.27
N SER A 9 -0.47 -7.01 -3.35
CA SER A 9 -0.65 -5.60 -3.05
C SER A 9 0.53 -4.78 -3.57
N PHE A 10 0.36 -3.46 -3.65
CA PHE A 10 1.32 -2.55 -4.29
C PHE A 10 2.74 -2.58 -3.72
N TYR A 11 2.91 -2.96 -2.44
CA TYR A 11 4.20 -3.00 -1.77
C TYR A 11 4.86 -4.39 -1.75
N HIS A 12 4.22 -5.43 -2.29
CA HIS A 12 4.73 -6.80 -2.18
C HIS A 12 6.11 -6.98 -2.84
N HIS A 13 6.41 -6.22 -3.88
CA HIS A 13 7.72 -6.24 -4.54
C HIS A 13 8.87 -5.69 -3.69
N LEU A 14 8.57 -5.08 -2.53
CA LEU A 14 9.55 -4.48 -1.62
C LEU A 14 9.84 -5.37 -0.40
N ILE A 15 9.10 -6.48 -0.25
CA ILE A 15 9.29 -7.45 0.84
C ILE A 15 9.79 -8.77 0.27
N GLU A 16 10.48 -9.55 1.10
CA GLU A 16 11.21 -10.74 0.69
C GLU A 16 10.91 -11.88 1.69
N PRO A 17 10.74 -13.12 1.21
CA PRO A 17 10.60 -14.30 2.06
C PRO A 17 11.78 -14.43 3.03
N TYR A 18 11.52 -14.86 4.26
CA TYR A 18 12.48 -15.04 5.38
C TYR A 18 13.29 -13.79 5.79
N LYS A 19 13.14 -12.66 5.08
CA LYS A 19 13.63 -11.35 5.51
C LYS A 19 12.53 -10.56 6.21
N HIS A 20 11.33 -10.53 5.63
CA HIS A 20 10.21 -9.72 6.12
C HIS A 20 8.97 -10.54 6.51
N TYR A 21 8.89 -11.81 6.10
CA TYR A 21 7.79 -12.70 6.45
C TYR A 21 8.18 -14.16 6.25
N ILE A 22 7.42 -15.07 6.85
CA ILE A 22 7.51 -16.52 6.62
C ILE A 22 6.44 -16.89 5.58
N PRO A 23 6.82 -17.41 4.40
CA PRO A 23 5.87 -17.78 3.34
C PRO A 23 5.06 -19.02 3.73
N PHE A 24 3.82 -19.11 3.24
CA PHE A 24 3.02 -20.33 3.22
C PHE A 24 2.08 -20.31 2.00
N TRP A 25 1.44 -21.44 1.70
CA TRP A 25 0.49 -21.58 0.58
C TRP A 25 1.16 -21.47 -0.80
N GLU A 26 2.30 -22.15 -0.95
CA GLU A 26 2.94 -22.45 -2.22
C GLU A 26 2.20 -23.56 -2.97
N LYS A 27 1.74 -24.61 -2.28
CA LYS A 27 0.96 -25.69 -2.88
C LYS A 27 -0.46 -25.77 -2.33
N TYR A 28 -0.63 -25.65 -1.02
CA TYR A 28 -1.93 -25.77 -0.35
C TYR A 28 -2.02 -24.91 0.93
N PRO A 29 -3.22 -24.41 1.32
CA PRO A 29 -3.37 -23.49 2.45
C PRO A 29 -2.89 -24.05 3.79
N GLU A 30 -2.93 -25.37 3.97
CA GLU A 30 -2.59 -26.07 5.21
C GLU A 30 -1.11 -25.95 5.58
N GLU A 31 -0.23 -25.58 4.64
CA GLU A 31 1.19 -25.23 4.89
C GLU A 31 1.36 -24.11 5.93
N VAL A 32 0.28 -23.38 6.26
CA VAL A 32 0.28 -22.45 7.38
C VAL A 32 0.68 -23.13 8.69
N MET A 33 0.31 -24.40 8.89
CA MET A 33 0.69 -25.16 10.09
C MET A 33 2.19 -25.40 10.15
N ASP A 34 2.80 -25.80 9.03
CA ASP A 34 4.24 -25.99 8.90
C ASP A 34 5.01 -24.67 9.16
N ALA A 35 4.50 -23.56 8.62
CA ALA A 35 5.09 -22.24 8.84
C ALA A 35 5.04 -21.81 10.33
N LEU A 36 3.97 -22.17 11.04
CA LEU A 36 3.83 -21.90 12.48
C LEU A 36 4.74 -22.80 13.33
N GLU A 37 4.86 -24.07 12.98
CA GLU A 37 5.79 -25.00 13.66
C GLU A 37 7.24 -24.56 13.47
N TRP A 38 7.62 -24.18 12.25
CA TRP A 38 8.94 -23.61 11.96
C TRP A 38 9.21 -22.37 12.81
N ALA A 39 8.25 -21.45 12.92
CA ALA A 39 8.40 -20.22 13.70
C ALA A 39 8.61 -20.51 15.20
N ARG A 40 7.91 -21.51 15.75
CA ARG A 40 8.07 -21.93 17.15
C ARG A 40 9.43 -22.57 17.40
N ALA A 41 9.92 -23.38 16.47
CA ALA A 41 11.24 -24.00 16.56
C ALA A 41 12.40 -23.00 16.39
N HIS A 42 12.15 -21.88 15.70
CA HIS A 42 13.15 -20.85 15.37
C HIS A 42 12.76 -19.48 15.95
N ASP A 43 12.40 -19.43 17.24
CA ASP A 43 11.82 -18.23 17.88
C ASP A 43 12.66 -16.96 17.68
N GLY A 44 13.98 -17.03 17.89
CA GLY A 44 14.88 -15.88 17.70
C GLY A 44 14.94 -15.39 16.25
N GLU A 45 14.90 -16.31 15.29
CA GLU A 45 14.90 -15.97 13.86
C GLU A 45 13.55 -15.38 13.44
N ALA A 46 12.46 -15.97 13.91
CA ALA A 46 11.11 -15.46 13.72
C ALA A 46 10.92 -14.06 14.31
N ALA A 47 11.47 -13.80 15.50
CA ALA A 47 11.47 -12.49 16.12
C ALA A 47 12.25 -11.46 15.28
N ALA A 48 13.41 -11.82 14.75
CA ALA A 48 14.19 -10.94 13.88
C ALA A 48 13.46 -10.63 12.56
N ILE A 49 12.77 -11.60 11.96
CA ILE A 49 11.90 -11.41 10.80
C ILE A 49 10.79 -10.40 11.13
N ALA A 50 10.10 -10.60 12.26
CA ALA A 50 9.02 -9.71 12.70
C ALA A 50 9.51 -8.28 12.93
N GLN A 51 10.68 -8.09 13.54
CA GLN A 51 11.27 -6.76 13.72
C GLN A 51 11.56 -6.05 12.39
N ARG A 52 12.15 -6.76 11.42
CA ARG A 52 12.39 -6.21 10.08
C ARG A 52 11.09 -5.85 9.37
N ALA A 53 10.06 -6.69 9.49
CA ALA A 53 8.73 -6.43 8.93
C ALA A 53 8.11 -5.16 9.52
N GLN A 54 8.17 -4.99 10.83
CA GLN A 54 7.65 -3.80 11.52
C GLN A 54 8.41 -2.53 11.12
N ALA A 55 9.74 -2.61 11.03
CA ALA A 55 10.58 -1.50 10.57
C ALA A 55 10.26 -1.09 9.11
N PHE A 56 10.05 -2.07 8.24
CA PHE A 56 9.60 -1.84 6.87
C PHE A 56 8.25 -1.12 6.84
N ALA A 57 7.26 -1.63 7.59
CA ALA A 57 5.92 -1.02 7.62
C ALA A 57 5.94 0.42 8.14
N ARG A 58 6.71 0.69 9.22
CA ARG A 58 6.89 2.04 9.76
C ARG A 58 7.51 3.01 8.74
N THR A 59 8.46 2.53 7.94
CA THR A 59 9.19 3.36 6.98
C THR A 59 8.44 3.56 5.66
N HIS A 60 7.75 2.52 5.17
CA HIS A 60 7.23 2.50 3.79
C HIS A 60 5.71 2.43 3.68
N LEU A 61 5.00 2.01 4.75
CA LEU A 61 3.55 1.81 4.73
C LEU A 61 2.80 2.78 5.64
N HIS A 62 3.48 3.77 6.22
CA HIS A 62 2.81 4.85 6.94
C HIS A 62 1.96 5.70 5.98
N LYS A 63 1.00 6.45 6.54
CA LYS A 63 -0.03 7.12 5.76
C LYS A 63 0.49 8.05 4.66
N GLN A 64 1.52 8.83 4.95
CA GLN A 64 2.11 9.74 3.96
C GLN A 64 2.78 8.98 2.81
N ALA A 65 3.46 7.86 3.08
CA ALA A 65 4.00 7.00 2.03
C ALA A 65 2.88 6.42 1.14
N ARG A 66 1.77 5.95 1.74
CA ARG A 66 0.59 5.48 0.99
C ARG A 66 -0.03 6.58 0.11
N ALA A 67 -0.20 7.78 0.66
CA ALA A 67 -0.73 8.92 -0.08
C ALA A 67 0.19 9.33 -1.24
N CYS A 68 1.51 9.33 -1.01
CA CYS A 68 2.52 9.60 -2.04
C CYS A 68 2.45 8.57 -3.17
N TYR A 69 2.33 7.27 -2.84
CA TYR A 69 2.17 6.21 -3.84
C TYR A 69 0.95 6.46 -4.73
N TRP A 70 -0.23 6.73 -4.14
CA TRP A 70 -1.45 7.01 -4.91
C TRP A 70 -1.34 8.25 -5.78
N ALA A 71 -0.78 9.35 -5.25
CA ALA A 71 -0.59 10.57 -6.02
C ALA A 71 0.30 10.30 -7.24
N ARG A 72 1.45 9.64 -7.05
CA ARG A 72 2.35 9.27 -8.16
C ARG A 72 1.68 8.35 -9.17
N LEU A 73 0.98 7.31 -8.70
CA LEU A 73 0.30 6.35 -9.56
C LEU A 73 -0.74 7.03 -10.46
N VAL A 74 -1.59 7.87 -9.89
CA VAL A 74 -2.65 8.57 -10.64
C VAL A 74 -2.05 9.61 -11.59
N SER A 75 -1.03 10.35 -11.17
CA SER A 75 -0.32 11.30 -12.05
C SER A 75 0.32 10.57 -13.24
N GLU A 76 1.02 9.48 -12.99
CA GLU A 76 1.63 8.64 -14.04
C GLU A 76 0.59 7.99 -14.97
N LEU A 77 -0.55 7.56 -14.43
CA LEU A 77 -1.63 7.03 -15.25
C LEU A 77 -2.20 8.12 -16.17
N SER A 78 -2.35 9.35 -15.68
CA SER A 78 -2.94 10.46 -16.44
C SER A 78 -2.17 10.81 -17.72
N THR A 79 -0.84 10.66 -17.72
CA THR A 79 0.01 10.94 -18.88
C THR A 79 -0.10 9.88 -19.98
N ARG A 80 -0.60 8.68 -19.63
CA ARG A 80 -0.73 7.54 -20.54
C ARG A 80 -2.14 7.38 -21.13
N LEU A 81 -3.10 8.22 -20.73
CA LEU A 81 -4.46 8.13 -21.25
C LEU A 81 -4.51 8.58 -22.72
N ALA A 82 -4.94 7.69 -23.61
CA ALA A 82 -5.14 7.99 -25.03
C ALA A 82 -6.41 8.84 -25.32
N TYR A 83 -7.17 9.19 -24.29
CA TYR A 83 -8.41 9.96 -24.39
C TYR A 83 -8.50 10.99 -23.27
N LYS A 84 -9.26 12.06 -23.51
CA LYS A 84 -9.57 13.07 -22.49
C LYS A 84 -10.70 12.55 -21.59
N PRO A 85 -10.48 12.41 -20.27
CA PRO A 85 -11.56 11.99 -19.36
C PRO A 85 -12.73 12.98 -19.36
N GLY A 86 -13.96 12.46 -19.37
CA GLY A 86 -15.17 13.24 -19.08
C GLY A 86 -15.78 14.03 -20.25
N SER A 87 -15.87 13.43 -21.45
CA SER A 87 -16.50 14.04 -22.63
C SER A 87 -17.70 13.29 -23.20
N LYS A 88 -18.08 12.09 -22.70
CA LYS A 88 -19.29 11.38 -23.14
C LYS A 88 -20.05 10.74 -21.96
N GLY A 89 -21.32 11.09 -21.79
CA GLY A 89 -22.34 10.37 -20.99
C GLY A 89 -22.45 10.77 -19.50
N ASP A 90 -23.63 11.25 -19.11
CA ASP A 90 -24.35 11.30 -17.82
C ASP A 90 -23.66 11.63 -16.48
N ARG A 91 -22.34 11.63 -16.34
CA ARG A 91 -21.66 12.14 -15.13
C ARG A 91 -21.18 13.57 -15.35
N GLN A 92 -22.11 14.51 -15.31
CA GLN A 92 -21.80 15.93 -15.22
C GLN A 92 -21.31 16.25 -13.81
N TYR A 93 -20.01 16.10 -13.56
CA TYR A 93 -19.42 16.75 -12.39
C TYR A 93 -19.47 18.26 -12.62
N ALA A 94 -20.23 18.97 -11.78
CA ALA A 94 -20.46 20.41 -11.89
C ALA A 94 -19.15 21.22 -11.86
N ILE A 95 -18.10 20.68 -11.24
CA ILE A 95 -16.80 21.31 -11.14
C ILE A 95 -15.72 20.27 -11.45
N LYS A 96 -14.90 20.57 -12.46
CA LYS A 96 -13.68 19.83 -12.78
C LYS A 96 -12.50 20.67 -12.30
N ILE A 97 -11.95 20.33 -11.14
CA ILE A 97 -10.73 20.98 -10.63
C ILE A 97 -9.57 20.01 -10.89
N PRO A 98 -8.57 20.38 -11.71
CA PRO A 98 -7.32 19.64 -11.80
C PRO A 98 -6.74 19.41 -10.41
N VAL A 99 -6.19 18.23 -10.13
CA VAL A 99 -5.68 17.88 -8.80
C VAL A 99 -4.60 18.87 -8.37
N GLU A 100 -3.76 19.32 -9.29
CA GLU A 100 -2.71 20.31 -9.03
C GLU A 100 -3.28 21.67 -8.62
N GLU A 101 -4.40 22.07 -9.21
CA GLU A 101 -5.09 23.33 -8.90
C GLU A 101 -5.83 23.21 -7.56
N TRP A 102 -6.48 22.07 -7.31
CA TRP A 102 -7.10 21.78 -6.01
C TRP A 102 -6.06 21.75 -4.89
N LEU A 103 -4.91 21.11 -5.11
CA LEU A 103 -3.79 21.06 -4.17
C LEU A 103 -3.20 22.44 -3.88
N LYS A 104 -3.18 23.36 -4.85
CA LYS A 104 -2.75 24.76 -4.61
C LYS A 104 -3.72 25.57 -3.74
N GLY A 105 -5.01 25.20 -3.72
CA GLY A 105 -6.06 25.90 -3.00
C GLY A 105 -6.58 25.11 -1.79
N ALA A 106 -7.89 24.81 -1.80
CA ALA A 106 -8.59 24.14 -0.71
C ALA A 106 -7.95 22.80 -0.30
N GLY A 107 -7.35 22.07 -1.25
CA GLY A 107 -6.65 20.81 -0.99
C GLY A 107 -5.44 20.96 -0.08
N SER A 108 -4.62 21.99 -0.23
CA SER A 108 -3.50 22.25 0.70
C SER A 108 -3.99 22.49 2.13
N LYS A 109 -5.09 23.23 2.28
CA LYS A 109 -5.72 23.51 3.57
C LYS A 109 -6.34 22.26 4.18
N TRP A 110 -7.00 21.42 3.37
CA TRP A 110 -7.60 20.15 3.81
C TRP A 110 -6.54 19.13 4.26
N VAL A 111 -5.46 18.97 3.48
CA VAL A 111 -4.31 18.11 3.83
C VAL A 111 -3.61 18.58 5.11
N ARG A 112 -3.52 19.90 5.34
CA ARG A 112 -2.96 20.49 6.57
C ARG A 112 -3.90 20.41 7.78
N LEU A 113 -5.20 20.68 7.60
CA LEU A 113 -6.19 20.70 8.67
C LEU A 113 -6.49 19.31 9.20
N TYR A 114 -6.72 18.36 8.31
CA TYR A 114 -7.02 16.98 8.68
C TYR A 114 -5.76 16.15 8.89
N LYS A 115 -4.59 16.83 9.07
CA LYS A 115 -3.23 16.29 9.26
C LYS A 115 -3.27 14.81 8.96
N LEU A 116 -3.17 14.42 7.69
CA LEU A 116 -3.59 13.08 7.25
C LEU A 116 -3.23 11.98 8.27
N GLN A 117 -2.03 12.00 8.85
CA GLN A 117 -1.59 11.18 10.00
C GLN A 117 -2.54 11.01 11.22
N ASP A 118 -3.51 11.90 11.47
CA ASP A 118 -4.39 11.94 12.66
C ASP A 118 -5.81 11.38 12.38
N ILE A 119 -6.12 10.93 11.16
CA ILE A 119 -7.46 10.39 10.79
C ILE A 119 -7.63 8.93 11.24
N GLU A 120 -6.57 8.26 11.67
CA GLU A 120 -6.63 6.91 12.25
C GLU A 120 -6.30 7.03 13.75
N VAL A 121 -7.35 7.20 14.57
CA VAL A 121 -7.37 6.76 15.98
C VAL A 121 -7.77 5.30 15.99
#